data_AF-A0A2V6QI38-F1
#
_entry.id   AF-A0A2V6QI38-F1
#
_cell.length_a   1.000
_cell.length_b   1.000
_cell.length_c   1.000
_cell.angle_alpha   90.00
_cell.angle_beta   90.00
_cell.angle_gamma   90.00
#
_symmetry.space_group_name_H-M   'P 1'
#
loop_
_entity.id
_entity.type
_entity.pdbx_description
1 polymer ?
#
loop_
_entity_poly.entity_id
_entity_poly.type
_entity_poly.pdbx_seq_one_letter_code
_entity_poly.pdbx_strand_id
1 'polypeptide(L)'
;MHVTLSQRQPPPLPEFADESRIAAEGQKDGERNIPEMGSYTPAPFEQALISNGEQAVQQIFKAASSRISKLRPVVEAYQRQLDELQRRIRPIAEAYKVRSAELGRDAMIVFPRVFHWALIAFLAVGEFPLNTVVFRLFGEAEYLTYVMASTLAITIPLIGVFIGVHVRHVVPKWLGNLLIGILTPVVVAATLYAVSLLRNTYITSQFSGNGQVSAEGNQMAYALFALNALVFFAATVASYFAHDPDERLDGFHLSLRTLDRTMNDIRTKLYEVGTQLNGEIEQAKSQIEQIRALTNQRVQLYRQSNIRHRRLLPPPSFRRDAEFPPLPWWPEVSLNNHHEGK
;
A
#
# COMPACT_ATOMS: atom_id res chain seq x y z
N MET A 1 17.97 4.11 0.80
CA MET A 1 18.05 5.58 1.00
C MET A 1 18.65 5.82 2.38
N HIS A 2 19.89 6.29 2.44
CA HIS A 2 20.53 6.66 3.70
C HIS A 2 19.87 7.94 4.21
N VAL A 3 19.13 7.83 5.31
CA VAL A 3 18.65 8.99 6.06
C VAL A 3 19.86 9.58 6.77
N THR A 4 20.45 10.61 6.16
CA THR A 4 21.38 11.51 6.84
C THR A 4 20.62 12.15 7.99
N LEU A 5 20.90 11.70 9.22
CA LEU A 5 20.61 12.42 10.44
C LEU A 5 21.33 13.77 10.35
N SER A 6 20.64 14.78 9.85
CA SER A 6 21.06 16.17 10.05
C SER A 6 21.09 16.40 11.55
N GLN A 7 22.28 16.32 12.13
CA GLN A 7 22.59 16.88 13.43
C GLN A 7 22.25 18.37 13.36
N ARG A 8 21.01 18.71 13.72
CA ARG A 8 20.65 20.10 13.98
C ARG A 8 21.49 20.53 15.17
N GLN A 9 22.47 21.37 14.90
CA GLN A 9 23.26 22.04 15.92
C GLN A 9 22.32 22.60 16.98
N PRO A 10 22.61 22.38 18.28
CA PRO A 10 21.81 22.99 19.33
C PRO A 10 21.80 24.51 19.13
N PRO A 11 20.70 25.19 19.47
CA PRO A 11 20.60 26.63 19.36
C PRO A 11 21.79 27.31 20.08
N PRO A 12 22.24 28.49 19.61
CA PRO A 12 23.34 29.22 20.23
C PRO A 12 23.07 29.38 21.73
N LEU A 13 24.11 29.12 22.52
CA LEU A 13 24.02 29.13 23.97
C LEU A 13 23.51 30.49 24.45
N PRO A 14 22.50 30.54 25.33
CA PRO A 14 22.15 31.79 26.00
C PRO A 14 23.38 32.29 26.75
N GLU A 15 23.63 33.60 26.72
CA GLU A 15 24.71 34.30 27.44
C GLU A 15 24.76 33.98 28.95
N PHE A 16 23.67 33.44 29.48
CA PHE A 16 23.53 32.96 30.86
C PHE A 16 24.31 31.66 31.15
N ALA A 17 24.56 30.82 30.15
CA ALA A 17 25.08 29.46 30.31
C ALA A 17 26.46 29.25 29.66
N ASP A 18 27.20 30.34 29.46
CA ASP A 18 28.59 30.30 29.03
C ASP A 18 29.49 29.77 30.15
N GLU A 19 30.43 28.88 29.81
CA GLU A 19 31.32 28.23 30.77
C GLU A 19 32.17 29.24 31.55
N SER A 20 32.59 30.32 30.88
CA SER A 20 33.37 31.40 31.48
C SER A 20 32.61 32.08 32.63
N ARG A 21 31.33 32.38 32.40
CA ARG A 21 30.43 33.00 33.37
C ARG A 21 30.10 32.06 34.52
N ILE A 22 29.84 30.79 34.22
CA ILE A 22 29.56 29.76 35.24
C ILE A 22 30.76 29.60 36.18
N ALA A 23 31.97 29.57 35.63
CA ALA A 23 33.19 29.51 36.43
C ALA A 23 33.40 30.76 37.29
N ALA A 24 33.14 31.96 36.74
CA ALA A 24 33.28 33.23 37.45
C ALA A 24 32.28 33.38 38.62
N GLU A 25 31.00 33.05 38.41
CA GLU A 25 30.01 33.05 39.50
C GLU A 25 30.33 31.95 40.52
N GLY A 26 30.82 30.79 40.08
CA GLY A 26 31.33 29.75 40.97
C GLY A 26 32.45 30.26 41.90
N GLN A 27 33.44 30.96 41.34
CA GLN A 27 34.53 31.56 42.12
C GLN A 27 34.01 32.57 43.16
N LYS A 28 33.17 33.51 42.71
CA LYS A 28 32.60 34.56 43.56
C LYS A 28 31.76 34.01 44.71
N ASP A 29 30.95 32.99 44.46
CA ASP A 29 30.17 32.32 45.50
C ASP A 29 31.08 31.48 46.42
N GLY A 30 32.15 30.88 45.89
CA GLY A 30 33.17 30.15 46.66
C GLY A 30 33.87 31.05 47.67
N GLU A 31 34.35 32.23 47.22
CA GLU A 31 34.99 33.23 48.08
C GLU A 31 34.07 33.70 49.22
N ARG A 32 32.76 33.72 48.96
CA ARG A 32 31.70 34.09 49.92
C ARG A 32 31.17 32.91 50.75
N ASN A 33 31.64 31.69 50.51
CA ASN A 33 31.13 30.45 51.09
C ASN A 33 29.61 30.26 50.90
N ILE A 34 29.07 30.64 49.74
CA ILE A 34 27.69 30.39 49.33
C ILE A 34 27.65 29.07 48.54
N PRO A 35 26.70 28.14 48.79
CA PRO A 35 25.73 28.14 49.90
C PRO A 35 26.40 27.71 51.21
N GLU A 36 25.97 28.17 52.37
CA GLU A 36 26.63 27.94 53.67
C GLU A 36 26.98 26.47 53.96
N MET A 37 28.05 26.20 54.75
CA MET A 37 28.56 24.83 55.01
C MET A 37 27.49 23.84 55.49
N GLY A 38 26.53 24.29 56.30
CA GLY A 38 25.44 23.46 56.82
C GLY A 38 24.20 23.38 55.91
N SER A 39 24.20 24.08 54.78
CA SER A 39 23.03 24.18 53.92
C SER A 39 22.79 22.92 53.09
N TYR A 40 21.54 22.47 53.08
CA TYR A 40 21.04 21.44 52.17
C TYR A 40 20.45 22.05 50.89
N THR A 41 20.34 23.37 50.80
CA THR A 41 19.81 24.05 49.62
C THR A 41 20.94 24.40 48.65
N PRO A 42 20.71 24.23 47.32
CA PRO A 42 21.64 24.71 46.31
C PRO A 42 21.76 26.23 46.33
N ALA A 43 22.88 26.75 45.84
CA ALA A 43 23.07 28.20 45.68
C ALA A 43 22.05 28.81 44.70
N PRO A 44 21.73 30.11 44.82
CA PRO A 44 20.81 30.78 43.90
C PRO A 44 21.22 30.64 42.42
N PHE A 45 22.52 30.72 42.11
CA PHE A 45 23.00 30.56 40.73
C PHE A 45 22.83 29.11 40.23
N GLU A 46 23.06 28.12 41.09
CA GLU A 46 22.82 26.71 40.77
C GLU A 46 21.33 26.45 40.48
N GLN A 47 20.43 27.01 41.28
CA GLN A 47 18.99 26.95 41.02
C GLN A 47 18.61 27.63 39.70
N ALA A 48 19.27 28.74 39.37
CA ALA A 48 19.07 29.44 38.10
C ALA A 48 19.56 28.60 36.89
N LEU A 49 20.68 27.87 37.00
CA LEU A 49 21.13 26.93 35.98
C LEU A 49 20.12 25.78 35.77
N ILE A 50 19.63 25.19 36.86
CA ILE A 50 18.63 24.11 36.82
C ILE A 50 17.33 24.61 36.18
N SER A 51 16.83 25.76 36.60
CA SER A 51 15.59 26.34 36.04
C SER A 51 15.73 26.72 34.56
N ASN A 52 16.90 27.18 34.12
CA ASN A 52 17.17 27.43 32.69
C ASN A 52 17.14 26.12 31.87
N GLY A 53 17.79 25.06 32.38
CA GLY A 53 17.74 23.74 31.77
C GLY A 53 16.31 23.20 31.67
N GLU A 54 15.54 23.34 32.76
CA GLU A 54 14.15 22.90 32.80
C GLU A 54 13.24 23.71 31.87
N GLN A 55 13.45 25.01 31.71
CA GLN A 55 12.73 25.81 30.71
C GLN A 55 12.97 25.28 29.29
N ALA A 56 14.21 24.93 28.94
CA ALA A 56 14.54 24.34 27.65
C ALA A 56 13.88 22.96 27.47
N VAL A 57 13.89 22.12 28.51
CA VAL A 57 13.19 20.82 28.54
C VAL A 57 11.70 21.01 28.29
N GLN A 58 11.05 21.95 28.98
CA GLN A 58 9.62 22.22 28.81
C GLN A 58 9.26 22.73 27.41
N GLN A 59 10.14 23.52 26.78
CA GLN A 59 9.95 23.95 25.39
C GLN A 59 10.00 22.76 24.43
N ILE A 60 10.98 21.87 24.58
CA ILE A 60 11.11 20.64 23.78
C ILE A 60 9.87 19.76 24.00
N PHE A 61 9.49 19.54 25.26
CA PHE A 61 8.34 18.71 25.62
C PHE A 61 7.03 19.25 25.04
N LYS A 62 6.81 20.57 25.09
CA LYS A 62 5.61 21.21 24.52
C LYS A 62 5.59 21.08 22.99
N ALA A 63 6.73 21.30 22.34
CA ALA A 63 6.85 21.17 20.88
C ALA A 63 6.60 19.73 20.42
N ALA A 64 7.22 18.75 21.09
CA ALA A 64 7.02 17.32 20.83
C ALA A 64 5.57 16.89 21.10
N SER A 65 4.99 17.31 22.22
CA SER A 65 3.57 17.03 22.55
C SER A 65 2.62 17.49 21.45
N SER A 66 2.86 18.66 20.85
CA SER A 66 2.02 19.18 19.76
C SER A 66 2.14 18.37 18.47
N ARG A 67 3.30 17.78 18.18
CA ARG A 67 3.48 16.90 17.02
C ARG A 67 2.86 15.53 17.27
N ILE A 68 3.13 14.96 18.44
CA ILE A 68 2.60 13.66 18.88
C ILE A 68 1.06 13.69 18.93
N SER A 69 0.46 14.77 19.41
CA SER A 69 -1.01 14.90 19.46
C SER A 69 -1.67 14.96 18.07
N LYS A 70 -0.93 15.36 17.03
CA LYS A 70 -1.41 15.32 15.64
C LYS A 70 -1.28 13.93 15.03
N LEU A 71 -0.20 13.20 15.32
CA LEU A 71 0.06 11.88 14.76
C LEU A 71 -0.78 10.77 15.42
N ARG A 72 -0.99 10.86 16.74
CA ARG A 72 -1.74 9.86 17.52
C ARG A 72 -3.14 9.53 16.96
N PRO A 73 -4.03 10.50 16.69
CA PRO A 73 -5.36 10.19 16.15
C PRO A 73 -5.30 9.54 14.76
N VAL A 74 -4.26 9.83 13.97
CA VAL A 74 -4.06 9.20 12.64
C VAL A 74 -3.70 7.72 12.79
N VAL A 75 -2.79 7.40 13.72
CA VAL A 75 -2.45 6.00 14.05
C VAL A 75 -3.69 5.25 14.56
N GLU A 76 -4.44 5.84 15.49
CA GLU A 76 -5.66 5.23 16.03
C GLU A 76 -6.71 5.02 14.94
N ALA A 77 -6.85 5.94 13.98
CA ALA A 77 -7.77 5.80 12.86
C ALA A 77 -7.39 4.61 11.96
N TYR A 78 -6.11 4.47 11.61
CA TYR A 78 -5.64 3.32 10.82
C TYR A 78 -5.76 1.99 11.57
N GLN A 79 -5.52 1.97 12.88
CA GLN A 79 -5.75 0.79 13.72
C GLN A 79 -7.23 0.38 13.70
N ARG A 80 -8.16 1.33 13.89
CA ARG A 80 -9.60 1.05 13.82
C ARG A 80 -10.03 0.52 12.45
N GLN A 81 -9.50 1.09 11.37
CA GLN A 81 -9.77 0.61 10.00
C GLN A 81 -9.26 -0.81 9.79
N LEU A 82 -8.07 -1.12 10.29
CA LEU A 82 -7.48 -2.46 10.23
C LEU A 82 -8.33 -3.47 11.01
N ASP A 83 -8.72 -3.14 12.24
CA ASP A 83 -9.58 -3.98 13.08
C ASP A 83 -10.94 -4.23 12.43
N GLU A 84 -11.55 -3.20 11.85
CA GLU A 84 -12.81 -3.31 11.13
C GLU A 84 -12.66 -4.22 9.90
N LEU A 85 -11.57 -4.06 9.14
CA LEU A 85 -11.31 -4.88 7.96
C LEU A 85 -11.05 -6.34 8.35
N GLN A 86 -10.31 -6.60 9.43
CA GLN A 86 -10.12 -7.94 9.97
C GLN A 86 -11.45 -8.58 10.40
N ARG A 87 -12.33 -7.82 11.05
CA ARG A 87 -13.69 -8.30 11.40
C ARG A 87 -14.51 -8.65 10.16
N ARG A 88 -14.35 -7.91 9.06
CA ARG A 88 -15.02 -8.20 7.77
C ARG A 88 -14.41 -9.40 7.04
N ILE A 89 -13.09 -9.57 7.08
CA ILE A 89 -12.38 -10.69 6.45
C ILE A 89 -12.72 -12.01 7.14
N ARG A 90 -12.80 -12.02 8.48
CA ARG A 90 -12.99 -13.24 9.27
C ARG A 90 -14.16 -14.13 8.82
N PRO A 91 -15.41 -13.65 8.70
CA PRO A 91 -16.53 -14.50 8.28
C PRO A 91 -16.36 -15.03 6.84
N ILE A 92 -15.74 -14.25 5.95
CA ILE A 92 -15.47 -14.66 4.57
C ILE A 92 -14.39 -15.75 4.54
N ALA A 93 -13.34 -15.59 5.36
CA ALA A 93 -12.26 -16.56 5.48
C ALA A 93 -12.75 -17.88 6.10
N GLU A 94 -13.63 -17.80 7.10
CA GLU A 94 -14.28 -18.97 7.69
C GLU A 94 -15.20 -19.67 6.67
N ALA A 95 -16.04 -18.91 5.95
CA ALA A 95 -16.90 -19.46 4.90
C ALA A 95 -16.09 -20.11 3.75
N TYR A 96 -14.97 -19.50 3.37
CA TYR A 96 -14.03 -20.05 2.40
C TYR A 96 -13.46 -21.39 2.86
N LYS A 97 -12.96 -21.45 4.10
CA LYS A 97 -12.38 -22.68 4.68
C LYS A 97 -13.39 -23.81 4.75
N VAL A 98 -14.61 -23.52 5.21
CA VAL A 98 -15.70 -24.51 5.26
C VAL A 98 -16.01 -25.03 3.85
N ARG A 99 -16.18 -24.13 2.88
CA ARG A 99 -16.51 -24.52 1.50
C ARG A 99 -15.38 -25.28 0.81
N SER A 100 -14.14 -24.87 1.03
CA SER A 100 -12.95 -25.58 0.53
C SER A 100 -12.85 -26.99 1.11
N ALA A 101 -13.14 -27.16 2.41
CA ALA A 101 -13.16 -28.45 3.08
C ALA A 101 -14.29 -29.35 2.55
N GLU A 102 -15.51 -28.82 2.36
CA GLU A 102 -16.63 -29.54 1.75
C GLU A 102 -16.31 -30.07 0.34
N LEU A 103 -15.56 -29.29 -0.43
CA LEU A 103 -15.17 -29.64 -1.80
C LEU A 103 -13.88 -30.47 -1.87
N GLY A 104 -13.16 -30.62 -0.77
CA GLY A 104 -11.87 -31.31 -0.70
C GLY A 104 -10.76 -30.67 -1.55
N ARG A 105 -10.87 -29.37 -1.87
CA ARG A 105 -9.93 -28.65 -2.74
C ARG A 105 -9.93 -27.15 -2.47
N ASP A 106 -8.88 -26.49 -2.94
CA ASP A 106 -8.79 -25.03 -2.95
C ASP A 106 -9.39 -24.43 -4.24
N ALA A 107 -9.45 -23.09 -4.33
CA ALA A 107 -9.89 -22.39 -5.54
C ALA A 107 -9.00 -22.74 -6.74
N MET A 108 -9.60 -23.21 -7.83
CA MET A 108 -8.92 -23.70 -9.02
C MET A 108 -9.06 -22.68 -10.15
N ILE A 109 -8.19 -21.68 -10.14
CA ILE A 109 -8.10 -20.67 -11.20
C ILE A 109 -6.93 -21.02 -12.12
N VAL A 110 -7.24 -21.51 -13.32
CA VAL A 110 -6.25 -21.94 -14.31
C VAL A 110 -5.74 -20.75 -15.11
N PHE A 111 -6.62 -19.77 -15.41
CA PHE A 111 -6.28 -18.61 -16.21
C PHE A 111 -6.25 -17.32 -15.38
N PRO A 112 -5.11 -16.60 -15.29
CA PRO A 112 -5.04 -15.37 -14.50
C PRO A 112 -5.98 -14.29 -15.05
N ARG A 113 -6.72 -13.64 -14.16
CA ARG A 113 -7.74 -12.63 -14.52
C ARG A 113 -7.22 -11.45 -15.34
N VAL A 114 -5.96 -11.06 -15.14
CA VAL A 114 -5.35 -9.97 -15.91
C VAL A 114 -5.23 -10.38 -17.39
N PHE A 115 -4.75 -11.59 -17.65
CA PHE A 115 -4.67 -12.12 -19.01
C PHE A 115 -6.07 -12.39 -19.60
N HIS A 116 -7.04 -12.79 -18.79
CA HIS A 116 -8.44 -12.88 -19.21
C HIS A 116 -8.96 -11.56 -19.77
N TRP A 117 -8.92 -10.47 -18.99
CA TRP A 117 -9.41 -9.19 -19.45
C TRP A 117 -8.58 -8.58 -20.59
N ALA A 118 -7.26 -8.80 -20.59
CA ALA A 118 -6.40 -8.38 -21.70
C ALA A 118 -6.77 -9.10 -23.00
N LEU A 119 -7.05 -10.41 -22.95
CA LEU A 119 -7.49 -11.19 -24.11
C LEU A 119 -8.85 -10.72 -24.63
N ILE A 120 -9.83 -10.47 -23.75
CA ILE A 120 -11.14 -9.94 -24.16
C ILE A 120 -11.00 -8.57 -24.83
N ALA A 121 -10.18 -7.67 -24.28
CA ALA A 121 -9.90 -6.39 -24.90
C ALA A 121 -9.21 -6.53 -26.26
N PHE A 122 -8.24 -7.44 -26.37
CA PHE A 122 -7.56 -7.74 -27.63
C PHE A 122 -8.53 -8.27 -28.69
N LEU A 123 -9.44 -9.17 -28.31
CA LEU A 123 -10.48 -9.69 -29.20
C LEU A 123 -11.42 -8.58 -29.69
N ALA A 124 -11.90 -7.71 -28.79
CA ALA A 124 -12.76 -6.58 -29.15
C ALA A 124 -12.06 -5.61 -30.12
N VAL A 125 -10.79 -5.29 -29.87
CA VAL A 125 -10.00 -4.43 -30.77
C VAL A 125 -9.76 -5.10 -32.13
N GLY A 126 -9.53 -6.42 -32.16
CA GLY A 126 -9.34 -7.18 -33.39
C GLY A 126 -10.62 -7.35 -34.21
N GLU A 127 -11.77 -7.44 -33.56
CA GLU A 127 -13.07 -7.60 -34.23
C GLU A 127 -13.56 -6.31 -34.90
N PHE A 128 -13.23 -5.15 -34.32
CA PHE A 128 -13.62 -3.84 -34.87
C PHE A 128 -13.23 -3.60 -36.34
N PRO A 129 -11.95 -3.76 -36.76
CA PRO A 129 -11.57 -3.57 -38.16
C PRO A 129 -12.18 -4.62 -39.07
N LEU A 130 -12.33 -5.87 -38.62
CA LEU A 130 -12.94 -6.94 -39.39
C LEU A 130 -14.40 -6.58 -39.72
N ASN A 131 -15.20 -6.26 -38.71
CA ASN A 131 -16.61 -5.86 -38.90
C ASN A 131 -16.74 -4.56 -39.72
N THR A 132 -15.80 -3.62 -39.58
CA THR A 132 -15.78 -2.39 -40.39
C THR A 132 -15.63 -2.67 -41.88
N VAL A 133 -14.75 -3.60 -42.26
CA VAL A 133 -14.56 -3.99 -43.68
C VAL A 133 -15.86 -4.57 -44.24
N VAL A 134 -16.58 -5.37 -43.46
CA VAL A 134 -17.86 -5.97 -43.88
C VAL A 134 -18.92 -4.90 -44.12
N PHE A 135 -19.10 -3.97 -43.17
CA PHE A 135 -20.15 -2.96 -43.27
C PHE A 135 -19.90 -1.96 -44.40
N ARG A 136 -18.63 -1.68 -44.73
CA ARG A 136 -18.29 -0.88 -45.91
C ARG A 136 -18.72 -1.54 -47.22
N LEU A 137 -18.71 -2.88 -47.29
CA LEU A 137 -19.17 -3.61 -48.47
C LEU A 137 -20.68 -3.56 -48.66
N PHE A 138 -21.45 -3.25 -47.61
CA PHE A 138 -22.89 -2.99 -47.71
C PHE A 138 -23.24 -1.59 -48.23
N GLY A 139 -22.24 -0.73 -48.46
CA GLY A 139 -22.44 0.59 -49.08
C GLY A 139 -23.12 1.62 -48.18
N GLU A 140 -23.14 1.40 -46.86
CA GLU A 140 -23.69 2.36 -45.89
C GLU A 140 -22.76 3.56 -45.66
N ALA A 141 -23.30 4.63 -45.07
CA ALA A 141 -22.50 5.79 -44.67
C ALA A 141 -21.41 5.40 -43.65
N GLU A 142 -20.19 5.94 -43.81
CA GLU A 142 -19.02 5.54 -43.01
C GLU A 142 -19.24 5.64 -41.49
N TYR A 143 -20.00 6.65 -41.05
CA TYR A 143 -20.35 6.82 -39.64
C TYR A 143 -21.20 5.66 -39.11
N LEU A 144 -22.21 5.22 -39.87
CA LEU A 144 -23.07 4.09 -39.48
C LEU A 144 -22.29 2.78 -39.42
N THR A 145 -21.38 2.58 -40.39
CA THR A 145 -20.46 1.44 -40.41
C THR A 145 -19.64 1.35 -39.12
N TYR A 146 -19.04 2.45 -38.66
CA TYR A 146 -18.24 2.42 -37.42
C TYR A 146 -19.10 2.15 -36.20
N VAL A 147 -20.30 2.75 -36.10
CA VAL A 147 -21.20 2.52 -34.96
C VAL A 147 -21.63 1.05 -34.89
N MET A 148 -22.00 0.45 -36.03
CA MET A 148 -22.39 -0.96 -36.11
C MET A 148 -21.22 -1.90 -35.81
N ALA A 149 -20.03 -1.62 -36.37
CA ALA A 149 -18.82 -2.39 -36.10
C ALA A 149 -18.41 -2.33 -34.62
N SER A 150 -18.44 -1.15 -33.99
CA SER A 150 -18.14 -0.98 -32.56
C SER A 150 -19.13 -1.73 -31.68
N THR A 151 -20.43 -1.69 -32.02
CA THR A 151 -21.47 -2.37 -31.24
C THR A 151 -21.25 -3.88 -31.22
N LEU A 152 -20.98 -4.48 -32.39
CA LEU A 152 -20.71 -5.92 -32.49
C LEU A 152 -19.39 -6.31 -31.82
N ALA A 153 -18.32 -5.53 -32.05
CA ALA A 153 -17.00 -5.77 -31.48
C ALA A 153 -16.97 -5.77 -29.94
N ILE A 154 -17.93 -5.09 -29.29
CA ILE A 154 -18.09 -5.12 -27.84
C ILE A 154 -19.05 -6.24 -27.41
N THR A 155 -20.17 -6.38 -28.12
CA THR A 155 -21.27 -7.27 -27.72
C THR A 155 -20.89 -8.74 -27.87
N ILE A 156 -20.20 -9.12 -28.95
CA ILE A 156 -19.83 -10.52 -29.22
C ILE A 156 -18.88 -11.07 -28.14
N PRO A 157 -17.76 -10.42 -27.79
CA PRO A 157 -16.90 -10.88 -26.71
C PRO A 157 -17.61 -10.88 -25.34
N LEU A 158 -18.47 -9.89 -25.08
CA LEU A 158 -19.17 -9.77 -23.79
C LEU A 158 -20.20 -10.89 -23.59
N ILE A 159 -20.96 -11.25 -24.62
CA ILE A 159 -21.85 -12.42 -24.57
C ILE A 159 -21.02 -13.69 -24.39
N GLY A 160 -19.87 -13.80 -25.07
CA GLY A 160 -18.94 -14.93 -24.89
C GLY A 160 -18.47 -15.08 -23.44
N VAL A 161 -18.08 -13.97 -22.79
CA VAL A 161 -17.72 -13.96 -21.37
C VAL A 161 -18.87 -14.47 -20.51
N PHE A 162 -20.07 -13.92 -20.70
CA PHE A 162 -21.26 -14.29 -19.93
C PHE A 162 -21.61 -15.78 -20.07
N ILE A 163 -21.61 -16.29 -21.30
CA ILE A 163 -21.89 -17.70 -21.58
C ILE A 163 -20.79 -18.59 -20.98
N GLY A 164 -19.51 -18.20 -21.07
CA GLY A 164 -18.41 -18.94 -20.46
C GLY A 164 -18.54 -19.08 -18.96
N VAL A 165 -18.91 -18.00 -18.27
CA VAL A 165 -19.22 -17.99 -16.83
C VAL A 165 -20.44 -18.88 -16.54
N HIS A 166 -21.50 -18.75 -17.31
CA HIS A 166 -22.74 -19.50 -17.09
C HIS A 166 -22.53 -21.01 -17.27
N VAL A 167 -21.80 -21.42 -18.31
CA VAL A 167 -21.42 -22.81 -18.55
C VAL A 167 -20.53 -23.34 -17.42
N ARG A 168 -19.64 -22.51 -16.87
CA ARG A 168 -18.76 -22.91 -15.75
C ARG A 168 -19.51 -23.17 -14.45
N HIS A 169 -20.54 -22.38 -14.15
CA HIS A 169 -21.28 -22.46 -12.88
C HIS A 169 -22.51 -23.38 -12.93
N VAL A 170 -23.23 -23.45 -14.05
CA VAL A 170 -24.53 -24.15 -14.12
C VAL A 170 -24.39 -25.57 -14.67
N VAL A 171 -23.43 -25.81 -15.57
CA VAL A 171 -23.29 -27.11 -16.22
C VAL A 171 -22.41 -28.05 -15.38
N PRO A 172 -22.78 -29.33 -15.22
CA PRO A 172 -21.92 -30.31 -14.55
C PRO A 172 -20.52 -30.34 -15.14
N LYS A 173 -19.48 -30.40 -14.30
CA LYS A 173 -18.07 -30.28 -14.71
C LYS A 173 -17.70 -31.19 -15.90
N TRP A 174 -18.16 -32.44 -15.87
CA TRP A 174 -17.87 -33.40 -16.93
C TRP A 174 -18.48 -32.97 -18.27
N LEU A 175 -19.72 -32.48 -18.25
CA LEU A 175 -20.45 -32.04 -19.43
C LEU A 175 -19.92 -30.71 -19.95
N GLY A 176 -19.59 -29.75 -19.07
CA GLY A 176 -18.98 -28.49 -19.44
C GLY A 176 -17.58 -28.68 -20.06
N ASN A 177 -16.73 -29.51 -19.45
CA ASN A 177 -15.41 -29.84 -19.99
C ASN A 177 -15.52 -30.59 -21.33
N LEU A 178 -16.48 -31.51 -21.47
CA LEU A 178 -16.71 -32.23 -22.72
C LEU A 178 -17.19 -31.29 -23.82
N LEU A 179 -18.18 -30.44 -23.53
CA LEU A 179 -18.71 -29.46 -24.46
C LEU A 179 -17.61 -28.52 -24.95
N ILE A 180 -16.84 -27.92 -24.04
CA ILE A 180 -15.76 -27.01 -24.42
C ILE A 180 -14.60 -27.75 -25.10
N GLY A 181 -14.28 -28.95 -24.63
CA GLY A 181 -13.22 -29.78 -25.21
C GLY A 181 -13.48 -30.21 -26.64
N ILE A 182 -14.75 -30.45 -27.03
CA ILE A 182 -15.14 -30.79 -28.40
C ILE A 182 -15.41 -29.53 -29.24
N LEU A 183 -16.09 -28.54 -28.68
CA LEU A 183 -16.54 -27.37 -29.42
C LEU A 183 -15.37 -26.45 -29.83
N THR A 184 -14.35 -26.32 -28.97
CA THR A 184 -13.16 -25.51 -29.26
C THR A 184 -12.42 -25.98 -30.52
N PRO A 185 -11.98 -27.25 -30.64
CA PRO A 185 -11.29 -27.70 -31.85
C PRO A 185 -12.18 -27.66 -33.10
N VAL A 186 -13.49 -27.90 -32.97
CA VAL A 186 -14.44 -27.80 -34.09
C VAL A 186 -14.50 -26.36 -34.62
N VAL A 187 -14.61 -25.37 -33.73
CA VAL A 187 -14.67 -23.96 -34.12
C VAL A 187 -13.34 -23.50 -34.71
N VAL A 188 -12.21 -23.89 -34.11
CA VAL A 188 -10.87 -23.58 -34.65
C VAL A 188 -10.73 -24.18 -36.06
N ALA A 189 -11.11 -25.45 -36.26
CA ALA A 189 -11.07 -26.10 -37.56
C ALA A 189 -11.98 -25.40 -38.59
N ALA A 190 -13.21 -25.04 -38.19
CA ALA A 190 -14.13 -24.29 -39.05
C ALA A 190 -13.57 -22.91 -39.44
N THR A 191 -12.88 -22.24 -38.53
CA THR A 191 -12.29 -20.92 -38.79
C THR A 191 -11.06 -21.03 -39.69
N LEU A 192 -10.20 -22.01 -39.48
CA LEU A 192 -9.08 -22.29 -40.38
C LEU A 192 -9.55 -22.65 -41.78
N TYR A 193 -10.64 -23.42 -41.89
CA TYR A 193 -11.28 -23.74 -43.16
C TYR A 193 -11.83 -22.49 -43.85
N ALA A 194 -12.54 -21.62 -43.12
CA ALA A 194 -13.04 -20.34 -43.62
C ALA A 194 -11.91 -19.41 -44.13
N VAL A 195 -10.81 -19.29 -43.37
CA VAL A 195 -9.63 -18.52 -43.79
C VAL A 195 -9.01 -19.12 -45.04
N SER A 196 -8.95 -20.46 -45.13
CA SER A 196 -8.47 -21.16 -46.33
C SER A 196 -9.35 -20.87 -47.55
N LEU A 197 -10.68 -20.83 -47.38
CA LEU A 197 -11.60 -20.43 -48.44
C LEU A 197 -11.36 -18.99 -48.90
N LEU A 198 -11.28 -18.02 -47.97
CA LEU A 198 -10.97 -16.63 -48.32
C LEU A 198 -9.65 -16.50 -49.07
N ARG A 199 -8.62 -17.22 -48.60
CA ARG A 199 -7.32 -17.25 -49.26
C ARG A 199 -7.45 -17.80 -50.68
N ASN A 200 -8.21 -18.88 -50.87
CA ASN A 200 -8.40 -19.49 -52.19
C ASN A 200 -9.18 -18.57 -53.13
N THR A 201 -10.24 -17.91 -52.65
CA THR A 201 -11.02 -16.95 -53.44
C THR A 201 -10.18 -15.74 -53.82
N TYR A 202 -9.36 -15.21 -52.90
CA TYR A 202 -8.44 -14.10 -53.16
C TYR A 202 -7.35 -14.45 -54.17
N ILE A 203 -6.74 -15.63 -54.04
CA ILE A 203 -5.75 -16.12 -55.02
C ILE A 203 -6.43 -16.28 -56.38
N THR A 204 -7.60 -16.92 -56.44
CA THR A 204 -8.30 -17.18 -57.70
C THR A 204 -8.71 -15.88 -58.39
N SER A 205 -9.21 -14.87 -57.68
CA SER A 205 -9.59 -13.58 -58.25
C SER A 205 -8.38 -12.77 -58.75
N GLN A 206 -7.20 -12.95 -58.16
CA GLN A 206 -5.98 -12.30 -58.61
C GLN A 206 -5.36 -12.97 -59.86
N PHE A 207 -5.57 -14.27 -60.04
CA PHE A 207 -5.03 -15.04 -61.18
C PHE A 207 -6.01 -15.18 -62.37
N SER A 208 -7.32 -15.04 -62.16
CA SER A 208 -8.32 -15.06 -63.24
C SER A 208 -8.68 -13.63 -63.68
N GLY A 209 -7.89 -13.08 -64.61
CA GLY A 209 -8.04 -11.72 -65.16
C GLY A 209 -9.35 -11.41 -65.91
N ASN A 210 -10.40 -12.20 -65.74
CA ASN A 210 -11.74 -11.94 -66.29
C ASN A 210 -12.75 -11.86 -65.13
N GLY A 211 -13.11 -10.63 -64.78
CA GLY A 211 -13.97 -10.27 -63.65
C GLY A 211 -15.43 -10.73 -63.79
N GLN A 212 -15.69 -12.01 -63.66
CA GLN A 212 -17.00 -12.53 -63.29
C GLN A 212 -16.86 -13.55 -62.17
N VAL A 213 -16.92 -13.05 -60.94
CA VAL A 213 -16.97 -13.88 -59.72
C VAL A 213 -18.35 -13.74 -59.09
N SER A 214 -19.33 -14.47 -59.61
CA SER A 214 -20.72 -14.43 -59.14
C SER A 214 -21.03 -15.41 -57.99
N ALA A 215 -20.04 -15.78 -57.18
CA ALA A 215 -20.20 -16.56 -55.95
C ALA A 215 -19.53 -15.91 -54.70
N GLU A 216 -19.01 -14.70 -54.84
CA GLU A 216 -18.20 -13.98 -53.84
C GLU A 216 -18.96 -13.66 -52.53
N GLY A 217 -20.23 -13.26 -52.64
CA GLY A 217 -21.01 -12.81 -51.48
C GLY A 217 -21.26 -13.89 -50.43
N ASN A 218 -21.59 -15.12 -50.86
CA ASN A 218 -21.90 -16.21 -49.93
C ASN A 218 -20.64 -16.74 -49.23
N GLN A 219 -19.53 -16.91 -49.96
CA GLN A 219 -18.28 -17.40 -49.38
C GLN A 219 -17.67 -16.41 -48.38
N MET A 220 -17.74 -15.11 -48.69
CA MET A 220 -17.29 -14.07 -47.77
C MET A 220 -18.15 -14.03 -46.50
N ALA A 221 -19.48 -14.14 -46.61
CA ALA A 221 -20.38 -14.20 -45.47
C ALA A 221 -20.08 -15.39 -44.53
N TYR A 222 -19.84 -16.60 -45.09
CA TYR A 222 -19.47 -17.76 -44.28
C TYR A 222 -18.14 -17.58 -43.54
N ALA A 223 -17.18 -16.91 -44.16
CA ALA A 223 -15.88 -16.71 -43.52
C ALA A 223 -15.92 -15.68 -42.40
N LEU A 224 -16.69 -14.61 -42.58
CA LEU A 224 -16.93 -13.60 -41.54
C LEU A 224 -17.72 -14.18 -40.37
N PHE A 225 -18.74 -15.01 -40.65
CA PHE A 225 -19.45 -15.76 -39.63
C PHE A 225 -18.51 -16.66 -38.83
N ALA A 226 -17.60 -17.39 -39.50
CA ALA A 226 -16.63 -18.24 -38.83
C ALA A 226 -15.64 -17.46 -37.96
N LEU A 227 -15.18 -16.28 -38.40
CA LEU A 227 -14.32 -15.40 -37.61
C LEU A 227 -15.03 -14.84 -36.37
N ASN A 228 -16.28 -14.38 -36.52
CA ASN A 228 -17.07 -13.89 -35.38
C ASN A 228 -17.40 -15.03 -34.41
N ALA A 229 -17.66 -16.23 -34.91
CA ALA A 229 -17.79 -17.43 -34.09
C ALA A 229 -16.49 -17.73 -33.34
N LEU A 230 -15.32 -17.62 -33.98
CA LEU A 230 -14.03 -17.80 -33.30
C LEU A 230 -13.85 -16.83 -32.15
N VAL A 231 -14.12 -15.54 -32.36
CA VAL A 231 -13.98 -14.50 -31.32
C VAL A 231 -14.91 -14.80 -30.15
N PHE A 232 -16.17 -15.10 -30.43
CA PHE A 232 -17.17 -15.51 -29.44
C PHE A 232 -16.70 -16.73 -28.62
N PHE A 233 -16.25 -17.79 -29.29
CA PHE A 233 -15.80 -19.02 -28.63
C PHE A 233 -14.49 -18.82 -27.87
N ALA A 234 -13.54 -18.05 -28.40
CA ALA A 234 -12.31 -17.71 -27.69
C ALA A 234 -12.61 -16.98 -26.37
N ALA A 235 -13.53 -16.01 -26.38
CA ALA A 235 -14.00 -15.33 -25.18
C ALA A 235 -14.70 -16.29 -24.20
N THR A 236 -15.54 -17.19 -24.72
CA THR A 236 -16.26 -18.21 -23.93
C THR A 236 -15.30 -19.17 -23.23
N VAL A 237 -14.32 -19.71 -23.96
CA VAL A 237 -13.33 -20.65 -23.43
C VAL A 237 -12.42 -19.97 -22.42
N ALA A 238 -11.92 -18.77 -22.74
CA ALA A 238 -11.10 -17.99 -21.82
C ALA A 238 -11.84 -17.70 -20.51
N SER A 239 -13.11 -17.34 -20.59
CA SER A 239 -13.97 -17.08 -19.43
C SER A 239 -14.24 -18.35 -18.61
N TYR A 240 -14.45 -19.49 -19.26
CA TYR A 240 -14.66 -20.78 -18.59
C TYR A 240 -13.47 -21.21 -17.72
N PHE A 241 -12.24 -20.98 -18.20
CA PHE A 241 -11.02 -21.32 -17.45
C PHE A 241 -10.56 -20.24 -16.45
N ALA A 242 -11.10 -19.03 -16.57
CA ALA A 242 -10.81 -17.91 -15.65
C ALA A 242 -11.61 -17.98 -14.34
N HIS A 243 -12.66 -18.80 -14.28
CA HIS A 243 -13.56 -18.91 -13.12
C HIS A 243 -13.53 -20.32 -12.50
N ASP A 244 -13.65 -20.37 -11.17
CA ASP A 244 -13.84 -21.63 -10.45
C ASP A 244 -15.21 -22.22 -10.80
N PRO A 245 -15.37 -23.56 -10.88
CA PRO A 245 -16.68 -24.17 -11.11
C PRO A 245 -17.65 -23.98 -9.94
N ASP A 246 -17.17 -23.66 -8.74
CA ASP A 246 -18.03 -23.30 -7.60
C ASP A 246 -18.09 -21.77 -7.45
N GLU A 247 -19.26 -21.19 -7.72
CA GLU A 247 -19.50 -19.75 -7.68
C GLU A 247 -19.19 -19.14 -6.31
N ARG A 248 -19.55 -19.84 -5.23
CA ARG A 248 -19.33 -19.36 -3.86
C ARG A 248 -17.85 -19.35 -3.52
N LEU A 249 -17.12 -20.40 -3.89
CA LEU A 249 -15.67 -20.48 -3.68
C LEU A 249 -14.91 -19.41 -4.47
N ASP A 250 -15.29 -19.14 -5.74
CA ASP A 250 -14.70 -18.05 -6.53
C ASP A 250 -14.97 -16.69 -5.89
N GLY A 251 -16.22 -16.44 -5.49
CA GLY A 251 -16.64 -15.20 -4.84
C GLY A 251 -15.88 -14.93 -3.53
N PHE A 252 -15.71 -15.95 -2.69
CA PHE A 252 -14.94 -15.85 -1.46
C PHE A 252 -13.46 -15.62 -1.72
N HIS A 253 -12.84 -16.39 -2.63
CA HIS A 253 -11.42 -16.23 -2.97
C HIS A 253 -11.13 -14.80 -3.47
N LEU A 254 -12.02 -14.25 -4.31
CA LEU A 254 -11.89 -12.87 -4.78
C LEU A 254 -12.00 -11.85 -3.67
N SER A 255 -13.04 -11.99 -2.84
CA SER A 255 -13.30 -11.09 -1.74
C SER A 255 -12.12 -11.08 -0.77
N LEU A 256 -11.56 -12.25 -0.46
CA LEU A 256 -10.36 -12.36 0.35
C LEU A 256 -9.17 -11.66 -0.30
N ARG A 257 -8.92 -11.89 -1.60
CA ARG A 257 -7.79 -11.27 -2.30
C ARG A 257 -7.91 -9.75 -2.39
N THR A 258 -9.09 -9.20 -2.60
CA THR A 258 -9.30 -7.74 -2.66
C THR A 258 -9.19 -7.11 -1.28
N LEU A 259 -9.78 -7.73 -0.25
CA LEU A 259 -9.70 -7.26 1.12
C LEU A 259 -8.27 -7.36 1.67
N ASP A 260 -7.53 -8.41 1.34
CA ASP A 260 -6.15 -8.60 1.76
C ASP A 260 -5.21 -7.53 1.17
N ARG A 261 -5.42 -7.15 -0.10
CA ARG A 261 -4.72 -6.00 -0.70
C ARG A 261 -5.00 -4.70 0.06
N THR A 262 -6.26 -4.39 0.31
CA THR A 262 -6.66 -3.21 1.09
C THR A 262 -6.08 -3.25 2.50
N MET A 263 -6.02 -4.43 3.13
CA MET A 263 -5.42 -4.61 4.45
C MET A 263 -3.92 -4.32 4.43
N ASN A 264 -3.20 -4.80 3.42
CA ASN A 264 -1.77 -4.55 3.27
C ASN A 264 -1.47 -3.07 3.00
N ASP A 265 -2.31 -2.39 2.22
CA ASP A 265 -2.18 -0.94 2.00
C ASP A 265 -2.37 -0.14 3.30
N ILE A 266 -3.37 -0.50 4.12
CA ILE A 266 -3.62 0.13 5.42
C ILE A 266 -2.48 -0.18 6.39
N ARG A 267 -2.01 -1.43 6.45
CA ARG A 267 -0.87 -1.83 7.27
C ARG A 267 0.37 -1.02 6.94
N THR A 268 0.68 -0.87 5.65
CA THR A 268 1.84 -0.10 5.20
C THR A 268 1.77 1.35 5.69
N LYS A 269 0.60 1.99 5.56
CA LYS A 269 0.37 3.35 6.08
C LYS A 269 0.46 3.42 7.61
N LEU A 270 -0.09 2.42 8.31
CA LEU A 270 0.01 2.33 9.76
C LEU A 270 1.47 2.21 10.23
N TYR A 271 2.28 1.38 9.56
CA TYR A 271 3.70 1.24 9.85
C TYR A 271 4.46 2.54 9.61
N GLU A 272 4.18 3.23 8.51
CA GLU A 272 4.81 4.53 8.21
C GLU A 272 4.51 5.56 9.30
N VAL A 273 3.24 5.80 9.60
CA VAL A 273 2.84 6.82 10.59
C VAL A 273 3.24 6.40 12.01
N GLY A 274 3.15 5.11 12.33
CA GLY A 274 3.57 4.57 13.62
C GLY A 274 5.07 4.72 13.85
N THR A 275 5.89 4.49 12.81
CA THR A 275 7.35 4.69 12.86
C THR A 275 7.69 6.17 13.01
N GLN A 276 6.98 7.06 12.30
CA GLN A 276 7.13 8.51 12.46
C GLN A 276 6.80 8.95 13.89
N LEU A 277 5.72 8.43 14.48
CA LEU A 277 5.31 8.73 15.85
C LEU A 277 6.36 8.26 16.86
N ASN A 278 6.80 7.00 16.77
CA ASN A 278 7.83 6.46 17.67
C ASN A 278 9.17 7.20 17.49
N GLY A 279 9.51 7.61 16.26
CA GLY A 279 10.68 8.44 15.97
C GLY A 279 10.63 9.81 16.64
N GLU A 280 9.49 10.51 16.60
CA GLU A 280 9.32 11.80 17.30
C GLU A 280 9.38 11.64 18.83
N ILE A 281 8.82 10.56 19.37
CA ILE A 281 8.91 10.23 20.81
C ILE A 281 10.37 10.03 21.22
N GLU A 282 11.10 9.19 20.50
CA GLU A 282 12.49 8.85 20.81
C GLU A 282 13.42 10.05 20.63
N GLN A 283 13.22 10.83 19.57
CA GLN A 283 13.97 12.06 19.35
C GLN A 283 13.74 13.06 20.49
N ALA A 284 12.50 13.24 20.94
CA ALA A 284 12.19 14.13 22.04
C ALA A 284 12.80 13.66 23.37
N LYS A 285 12.72 12.35 23.67
CA LYS A 285 13.39 11.74 24.84
C LYS A 285 14.88 12.02 24.83
N SER A 286 15.55 11.71 23.72
CA SER A 286 17.00 11.91 23.56
C SER A 286 17.40 13.39 23.73
N GLN A 287 16.65 14.32 23.14
CA GLN A 287 16.92 15.76 23.29
C GLN A 287 16.75 16.24 24.73
N ILE A 288 15.72 15.77 25.44
CA ILE A 288 15.49 16.10 26.84
C ILE A 288 16.63 15.57 27.73
N GLU A 289 17.07 14.34 27.49
CA GLU A 289 18.21 13.74 28.20
C GLU A 289 19.50 14.50 27.93
N GLN A 290 19.77 14.91 26.69
CA GLN A 290 20.93 15.73 26.34
C GLN A 290 20.94 17.06 27.08
N ILE A 291 19.81 17.76 27.15
CA ILE A 291 19.70 19.04 27.87
C ILE A 291 19.90 18.84 29.38
N ARG A 292 19.34 17.77 29.96
CA ARG A 292 19.55 17.45 31.38
C ARG A 292 21.01 17.09 31.68
N ALA A 293 21.65 16.29 30.83
CA ALA A 293 23.07 15.97 30.94
C ALA A 293 23.96 17.23 30.85
N LEU A 294 23.68 18.12 29.90
CA LEU A 294 24.39 19.38 29.76
C LEU A 294 24.18 20.30 30.99
N THR A 295 22.96 20.33 31.53
CA THR A 295 22.64 21.10 32.74
C THR A 295 23.40 20.55 33.94
N ASN A 296 23.47 19.22 34.10
CA ASN A 296 24.29 18.57 35.12
C ASN A 296 25.77 18.92 34.99
N GLN A 297 26.32 18.89 33.78
CA GLN A 297 27.71 19.27 33.53
C GLN A 297 27.98 20.72 33.94
N ARG A 298 27.06 21.64 33.64
CA ARG A 298 27.16 23.05 34.04
C ARG A 298 27.08 23.24 35.55
N VAL A 299 26.20 22.53 36.22
CA VAL A 299 26.10 22.52 37.69
C VAL A 299 27.41 21.99 38.30
N GLN A 300 27.99 20.93 37.74
CA GLN A 300 29.28 20.40 38.20
C GLN A 300 30.42 21.40 37.98
N LEU A 301 30.47 22.09 36.84
CA LEU A 301 31.46 23.15 36.57
C LEU A 301 31.36 24.27 37.62
N TYR A 302 30.14 24.74 37.90
CA TYR A 302 29.88 25.72 38.95
C TYR A 302 30.40 25.25 40.31
N ARG A 303 30.02 24.02 40.72
CA ARG A 303 30.41 23.44 42.00
C ARG A 303 31.93 23.26 42.12
N GLN A 304 32.60 22.81 41.07
CA GLN A 304 34.06 22.66 41.04
C GLN A 304 34.76 24.01 41.23
N SER A 305 34.32 25.05 40.51
CA SER A 305 34.87 26.40 40.66
C SER A 305 34.62 26.96 42.06
N ASN A 306 33.42 26.73 42.60
CA ASN A 306 33.06 27.13 43.96
C ASN A 306 33.95 26.46 45.01
N ILE A 307 34.10 25.13 44.96
CA ILE A 307 34.94 24.37 45.89
C ILE A 307 36.39 24.87 45.88
N ARG A 308 36.95 25.13 44.69
CA ARG A 308 38.34 25.57 44.53
C ARG A 308 38.64 26.89 45.26
N HIS A 309 37.69 27.82 45.29
CA HIS A 309 37.88 29.17 45.86
C HIS A 309 37.31 29.32 47.27
N ARG A 310 36.78 28.23 47.82
CA ARG A 310 36.15 28.20 49.14
C ARG A 310 37.18 28.06 50.25
N ARG A 311 36.90 28.69 51.41
CA ARG A 311 37.73 28.53 52.63
C ARG A 311 37.20 27.45 53.56
N LEU A 312 35.90 27.20 53.51
CA LEU A 312 35.20 26.19 54.30
C LEU A 312 35.00 24.89 53.52
N LEU A 313 34.71 23.80 54.24
CA LEU A 313 34.32 22.53 53.63
C LEU A 313 33.09 22.69 52.71
N PRO A 314 33.00 21.87 51.66
CA PRO A 314 31.86 21.91 50.74
C PRO A 314 30.56 21.53 51.45
N PRO A 315 29.45 22.22 51.13
CA PRO A 315 28.15 21.97 51.74
C PRO A 315 27.59 20.59 51.33
N PRO A 316 26.74 19.97 52.16
CA PRO A 316 26.07 18.71 51.83
C PRO A 316 25.29 18.75 50.51
N SER A 317 24.75 19.91 50.11
CA SER A 317 24.02 20.09 48.84
C SER A 317 24.86 19.74 47.61
N PHE A 318 26.19 19.87 47.66
CA PHE A 318 27.07 19.54 46.54
C PHE A 318 27.28 18.03 46.34
N ARG A 319 26.86 17.21 47.32
CA ARG A 319 27.01 15.74 47.27
C ARG A 319 25.87 15.04 46.54
N ARG A 320 24.78 15.75 46.21
CA ARG A 320 23.63 15.21 45.47
C ARG A 320 23.66 15.67 44.03
N ASP A 321 23.21 14.82 43.11
CA ASP A 321 22.98 15.23 41.73
C ASP A 321 21.87 16.29 41.66
N ALA A 322 21.84 17.07 40.57
CA ALA A 322 20.74 18.00 40.39
C ALA A 322 19.43 17.22 40.18
N GLU A 323 18.44 17.50 41.02
CA GLU A 323 17.13 16.88 40.93
C GLU A 323 16.29 17.61 39.89
N PHE A 324 15.82 16.87 38.88
CA PHE A 324 14.92 17.37 37.85
C PHE A 324 13.50 16.85 38.09
N PRO A 325 12.45 17.65 37.82
CA PRO A 325 11.07 17.20 37.88
C PRO A 325 10.81 15.98 36.96
N PRO A 326 10.03 14.97 37.38
CA PRO A 326 9.64 13.88 36.52
C PRO A 326 8.74 14.38 35.37
N LEU A 327 8.91 13.81 34.18
CA LEU A 327 8.07 14.12 33.01
C LEU A 327 7.14 12.95 32.68
N PRO A 328 5.87 13.21 32.34
CA PRO A 328 4.98 12.17 31.83
C PRO A 328 5.37 11.83 30.38
N TRP A 329 6.09 10.72 30.21
CA TRP A 329 6.49 10.24 28.89
C TRP A 329 5.28 9.81 28.04
N TRP A 330 5.34 10.06 26.73
CA TRP A 330 4.32 9.58 25.81
C TRP A 330 4.46 8.06 25.63
N PRO A 331 3.35 7.29 25.64
CA PRO A 331 3.40 5.88 25.33
C PRO A 331 3.74 5.65 23.86
N GLU A 332 4.64 4.70 23.62
CA GLU A 332 4.99 4.22 22.28
C GLU A 332 3.90 3.33 21.71
N VAL A 333 3.84 3.26 20.38
CA VAL A 333 2.90 2.39 19.68
C VAL A 333 3.59 1.09 19.30
N SER A 334 3.03 -0.04 19.72
CA SER A 334 3.48 -1.35 19.28
C SER A 334 3.01 -1.60 17.84
N LEU A 335 3.96 -1.87 16.95
CA LEU A 335 3.71 -2.20 15.54
C LEU A 335 3.82 -3.71 15.27
N ASN A 336 4.05 -4.51 16.32
CA ASN A 336 4.39 -5.94 16.24
C ASN A 336 3.19 -6.90 16.29
N ASN A 337 2.04 -6.52 15.75
CA ASN A 337 0.95 -7.48 15.58
C ASN A 337 0.91 -7.99 14.13
N HIS A 338 1.45 -9.20 13.94
CA HIS A 338 1.37 -10.08 12.75
C HIS A 338 2.47 -10.02 11.68
N HIS A 339 3.73 -10.21 12.10
CA HIS A 339 4.74 -10.83 11.22
C HIS A 339 4.92 -12.35 11.46
N GLU A 340 4.28 -12.92 12.48
CA GLU A 340 4.29 -14.38 12.74
C GLU A 340 3.01 -15.01 12.23
N GLY A 341 3.10 -15.62 11.06
CA GLY A 341 1.99 -16.30 10.38
C GLY A 341 2.36 -16.58 8.93
N LYS A 342 3.52 -17.22 8.73
CA LYS A 342 3.83 -17.95 7.51
C LYS A 342 3.56 -19.42 7.74
#